data_AF-A0A6N2V5E7-F1
#
_entry.id   AF-A0A6N2V5E7-F1
#
_cell.length_a   1.000
_cell.length_b   1.000
_cell.length_c   1.000
_cell.angle_alpha   90.00
_cell.angle_beta   90.00
_cell.angle_gamma   90.00
#
_symmetry.space_group_name_H-M   'P 1'
#
loop_
_entity.id
_entity.type
_entity.pdbx_description
1 polymer ?
#
loop_
_entity_poly.entity_id
_entity_poly.type
_entity_poly.pdbx_seq_one_letter_code
_entity_poly.pdbx_strand_id
1 'polypeptide(L)'
;MEPNSREFYKQCAFQKFCNTVLHNEACDTHRELRRHKAKEVTFSDMTLDEARQLHTFDEYFKREAAETVFEKAGKKITPKLLLEAIRTLPEEKRKAILLYYFEGMNDTEIAELFNTSRSTIQYRRTSSFEKLRKYLEENALVPYPVIVAATKGDPDAMKIVLQHFSGYIARLSMRKLYDERGNVYFGVDHDIRERLQAKLMMAVLTFKAEE
;
A
#
# COMPACT_ATOMS: atom_id res chain seq x y z
N MET A 1 21.24 -3.68 18.19
CA MET A 1 20.18 -4.54 18.74
C MET A 1 19.68 -5.39 17.59
N GLU A 2 19.93 -6.70 17.64
CA GLU A 2 19.34 -7.66 16.68
C GLU A 2 17.81 -7.61 16.80
N PRO A 3 17.04 -7.59 15.69
CA PRO A 3 15.60 -7.78 15.75
C PRO A 3 15.32 -9.15 16.37
N ASN A 4 14.63 -9.17 17.51
CA ASN A 4 14.26 -10.41 18.20
C ASN A 4 13.43 -11.27 17.22
N SER A 5 13.98 -12.38 16.72
CA SER A 5 13.37 -13.19 15.66
C SER A 5 11.91 -13.54 15.94
N ARG A 6 11.55 -13.74 17.22
CA ARG A 6 10.18 -14.00 17.68
C ARG A 6 9.21 -12.85 17.37
N GLU A 7 9.64 -11.60 17.55
CA GLU A 7 8.84 -10.40 17.26
C GLU A 7 8.59 -10.29 15.75
N PHE A 8 9.62 -10.55 14.93
CA PHE A 8 9.49 -10.56 13.48
C PHE A 8 8.47 -11.61 13.00
N TYR A 9 8.50 -12.82 13.55
CA TYR A 9 7.49 -13.85 13.26
C TYR A 9 6.07 -13.39 13.62
N LYS A 10 5.89 -12.71 14.76
CA LYS A 10 4.59 -12.17 15.18
C LYS A 10 4.12 -11.04 14.27
N GLN A 11 5.01 -10.14 13.84
CA GLN A 11 4.71 -9.09 12.87
C GLN A 11 4.26 -9.67 11.52
N CYS A 12 4.94 -10.72 11.04
CA CYS A 12 4.57 -11.41 9.81
C CYS A 12 3.20 -12.12 9.95
N ALA A 13 2.96 -12.77 11.09
CA ALA A 13 1.66 -13.41 11.38
C ALA A 13 0.52 -12.37 11.42
N PHE A 14 0.76 -11.23 12.06
CA PHE A 14 -0.18 -10.11 12.11
C PHE A 14 -0.49 -9.55 10.71
N GLN A 15 0.55 -9.32 9.90
CA GLN A 15 0.39 -8.86 8.52
C GLN A 15 -0.46 -9.83 7.70
N LYS A 16 -0.19 -11.15 7.81
CA LYS A 16 -0.95 -12.18 7.12
C LYS A 16 -2.40 -12.21 7.59
N PHE A 17 -2.64 -12.17 8.89
CA PHE A 17 -3.97 -12.13 9.49
C PHE A 17 -4.79 -10.95 8.97
N CYS A 18 -4.25 -9.73 9.05
CA CYS A 18 -4.93 -8.52 8.59
C CYS A 18 -5.22 -8.56 7.09
N ASN A 19 -4.25 -9.00 6.27
CA ASN A 19 -4.45 -9.17 4.83
C ASN A 19 -5.60 -10.15 4.51
N THR A 20 -5.67 -11.27 5.23
CA THR A 20 -6.75 -12.27 5.04
C THR A 20 -8.11 -11.69 5.42
N VAL A 21 -8.21 -11.00 6.56
CA VAL A 21 -9.46 -10.35 7.00
C VAL A 21 -9.94 -9.34 5.97
N LEU A 22 -9.06 -8.44 5.53
CA LEU A 22 -9.39 -7.41 4.55
C LEU A 22 -9.80 -8.00 3.21
N HIS A 23 -9.10 -9.03 2.74
CA HIS A 23 -9.43 -9.69 1.48
C HIS A 23 -10.81 -10.35 1.54
N ASN A 24 -11.10 -11.10 2.61
CA ASN A 24 -12.37 -11.78 2.78
C ASN A 24 -13.53 -10.80 2.88
N GLU A 25 -13.39 -9.74 3.69
CA GLU A 25 -14.42 -8.70 3.81
C GLU A 25 -14.63 -7.95 2.49
N ALA A 26 -13.57 -7.71 1.72
CA ALA A 26 -13.70 -7.15 0.38
C ALA A 26 -14.47 -8.10 -0.54
N CYS A 27 -14.20 -9.40 -0.51
CA CYS A 27 -14.98 -10.37 -1.28
C CYS A 27 -16.46 -10.40 -0.85
N ASP A 28 -16.74 -10.36 0.44
CA ASP A 28 -18.09 -10.41 0.98
C ASP A 28 -18.90 -9.15 0.64
N THR A 29 -18.32 -7.96 0.82
CA THR A 29 -18.92 -6.69 0.38
C THR A 29 -19.27 -6.70 -1.11
N HIS A 30 -18.39 -7.18 -1.97
CA HIS A 30 -18.66 -7.30 -3.40
C HIS A 30 -19.77 -8.32 -3.71
N ARG A 31 -19.84 -9.44 -2.97
CA ARG A 31 -20.93 -10.42 -3.13
C ARG A 31 -22.27 -9.85 -2.71
N GLU A 32 -22.32 -9.13 -1.58
CA GLU A 32 -23.53 -8.46 -1.11
C GLU A 32 -24.01 -7.42 -2.12
N LEU A 33 -23.11 -6.56 -2.61
CA LEU A 33 -23.43 -5.56 -3.63
C LEU A 33 -24.03 -6.20 -4.90
N ARG A 34 -23.45 -7.32 -5.36
CA ARG A 34 -23.98 -8.07 -6.51
C ARG A 34 -25.36 -8.67 -6.26
N ARG A 35 -25.64 -9.15 -5.03
CA ARG A 35 -26.97 -9.66 -4.67
C ARG A 35 -28.01 -8.55 -4.63
N HIS A 36 -27.64 -7.38 -4.12
CA HIS A 36 -28.53 -6.22 -4.04
C HIS A 36 -28.84 -5.70 -5.45
N LYS A 37 -27.83 -5.52 -6.31
CA LYS A 37 -28.02 -5.11 -7.72
C LYS A 37 -28.91 -6.05 -8.55
N ALA A 38 -29.05 -7.32 -8.15
CA ALA A 38 -29.92 -8.27 -8.83
C ALA A 38 -31.41 -8.13 -8.46
N LYS A 39 -31.73 -7.39 -7.38
CA LYS A 39 -33.09 -7.25 -6.84
C LYS A 39 -33.54 -5.80 -6.69
N GLU A 40 -32.59 -4.86 -6.64
CA GLU A 40 -32.81 -3.45 -6.33
C GLU A 40 -31.98 -2.58 -7.28
N VAL A 41 -32.55 -1.47 -7.75
CA VAL A 41 -31.83 -0.39 -8.43
C VAL A 41 -31.66 0.73 -7.43
N THR A 42 -30.42 0.98 -7.01
CA THR A 42 -30.09 2.08 -6.11
C THR A 42 -30.38 3.42 -6.80
N PHE A 43 -30.81 4.46 -6.07
CA PHE A 43 -30.99 5.81 -6.66
C PHE A 43 -29.71 6.35 -7.35
N SER A 44 -28.53 5.90 -6.92
CA SER A 44 -27.24 6.18 -7.56
C SER A 44 -26.93 5.39 -8.84
N ASP A 45 -27.72 4.36 -9.14
CA ASP A 45 -27.68 3.58 -10.39
C ASP A 45 -28.80 4.04 -11.37
N MET A 46 -29.48 5.16 -11.08
CA MET A 46 -30.50 5.80 -11.92
C MET A 46 -29.89 6.31 -13.23
N THR A 47 -30.66 6.28 -14.33
CA THR A 47 -30.15 6.73 -15.62
C THR A 47 -29.90 8.25 -15.62
N LEU A 48 -28.87 8.70 -16.35
CA LEU A 48 -28.50 10.12 -16.43
C LEU A 48 -29.65 11.04 -16.81
N ASP A 49 -30.62 10.55 -17.60
CA ASP A 49 -31.76 11.34 -18.06
C ASP A 49 -32.77 11.66 -16.95
N GLU A 50 -32.85 10.85 -15.90
CA GLU A 50 -33.74 11.08 -14.77
C GLU A 50 -33.10 12.01 -13.73
N ALA A 51 -31.79 11.89 -13.50
CA ALA A 51 -31.04 12.73 -12.56
C ALA A 51 -30.83 14.18 -13.10
N ARG A 52 -30.71 14.35 -14.42
CA ARG A 52 -30.47 15.66 -15.07
C ARG A 52 -31.63 16.66 -14.96
N GLN A 53 -32.84 16.21 -14.61
CA GLN A 53 -34.02 17.08 -14.53
C GLN A 53 -34.09 17.95 -13.27
N LEU A 54 -33.20 17.73 -12.28
CA LEU A 54 -33.39 18.24 -10.92
C LEU A 54 -32.29 19.18 -10.39
N HIS A 55 -31.30 19.57 -11.19
CA HIS A 55 -30.23 20.45 -10.69
C HIS A 55 -29.52 21.29 -11.76
N THR A 56 -28.93 22.40 -11.30
CA THR A 56 -27.89 23.16 -12.00
C THR A 56 -26.63 23.19 -11.13
N PHE A 57 -25.46 22.91 -11.70
CA PHE A 57 -24.17 22.97 -11.01
C PHE A 57 -23.42 24.27 -11.33
N ASP A 58 -22.69 24.78 -10.34
CA ASP A 58 -21.62 25.77 -10.50
C ASP A 58 -20.27 25.09 -10.18
N GLU A 59 -19.23 25.37 -10.97
CA GLU A 59 -17.94 24.70 -10.91
C GLU A 59 -16.96 25.45 -9.99
N TYR A 60 -16.62 24.88 -8.84
CA TYR A 60 -15.45 25.35 -8.09
C TYR A 60 -14.60 24.22 -7.48
N PHE A 61 -13.30 24.31 -7.77
CA PHE A 61 -12.11 23.64 -7.22
C PHE A 61 -11.73 22.22 -7.70
N LYS A 62 -10.86 22.19 -8.72
CA LYS A 62 -9.80 21.19 -8.86
C LYS A 62 -8.45 21.83 -8.59
N ARG A 63 -7.79 21.44 -7.50
CA ARG A 63 -6.33 21.21 -7.38
C ARG A 63 -5.96 20.95 -5.92
N GLU A 64 -5.68 19.70 -5.59
CA GLU A 64 -4.67 19.37 -4.59
C GLU A 64 -3.64 18.45 -5.26
N ALA A 65 -2.37 18.83 -5.11
CA ALA A 65 -1.23 18.12 -5.67
C ALA A 65 -1.07 16.78 -4.94
N ALA A 66 -1.40 15.68 -5.61
CA ALA A 66 -1.10 14.35 -5.11
C ALA A 66 0.43 14.16 -5.07
N GLU A 67 1.00 14.03 -3.87
CA GLU A 67 2.31 13.40 -3.71
C GLU A 67 2.25 12.01 -4.36
N THR A 68 3.18 11.74 -5.27
CA THR A 68 3.25 10.48 -6.03
C THR A 68 3.68 9.33 -5.12
N VAL A 69 2.72 8.76 -4.39
CA VAL A 69 2.91 7.53 -3.61
C VAL A 69 2.90 6.35 -4.59
N PHE A 70 4.04 5.68 -4.77
CA PHE A 70 4.12 4.46 -5.56
C PHE A 70 3.61 3.28 -4.72
N GLU A 71 2.57 2.60 -5.21
CA GLU A 71 1.97 1.45 -4.54
C GLU A 71 2.08 0.19 -5.42
N LYS A 72 2.74 -0.86 -4.90
CA LYS A 72 2.82 -2.17 -5.54
C LYS A 72 2.60 -3.26 -4.50
N ALA A 73 1.69 -4.20 -4.79
CA ALA A 73 1.31 -5.30 -3.88
C ALA A 73 0.80 -4.84 -2.49
N GLY A 74 0.19 -3.66 -2.39
CA GLY A 74 -0.33 -3.11 -1.13
C GLY A 74 0.72 -2.49 -0.22
N LYS A 75 1.98 -2.36 -0.70
CA LYS A 75 3.05 -1.67 0.02
C LYS A 75 3.21 -0.27 -0.54
N LYS A 76 3.02 0.74 0.32
CA LYS A 76 3.29 2.15 0.00
C LYS A 76 4.79 2.38 0.09
N ILE A 77 5.44 2.57 -1.05
CA ILE A 77 6.86 2.95 -1.10
C ILE A 77 6.90 4.47 -1.14
N THR A 78 7.17 5.09 0.01
CA THR A 78 7.41 6.53 0.06
C THR A 78 8.83 6.85 -0.44
N PRO A 79 9.04 8.00 -1.11
CA PRO A 79 10.38 8.41 -1.53
C PRO A 79 11.38 8.50 -0.35
N LYS A 80 10.89 8.87 0.84
CA LYS A 80 11.67 8.91 2.08
C LYS A 80 12.16 7.51 2.49
N LEU A 81 11.28 6.52 2.50
CA LEU A 81 11.63 5.13 2.83
C LEU A 81 12.62 4.54 1.82
N LEU A 82 12.44 4.84 0.53
CA LEU A 82 13.38 4.41 -0.52
C LEU A 82 14.76 5.05 -0.32
N LEU A 83 14.81 6.34 0.02
CA LEU A 83 16.06 7.04 0.28
C LEU A 83 16.80 6.46 1.50
N GLU A 84 16.09 6.18 2.58
CA GLU A 84 16.67 5.52 3.76
C GLU A 84 17.21 4.14 3.41
N ALA A 85 16.46 3.35 2.64
CA ALA A 85 16.92 2.04 2.16
C ALA A 85 18.22 2.16 1.35
N ILE A 86 18.32 3.13 0.43
CA ILE A 86 19.53 3.38 -0.36
C ILE A 86 20.71 3.85 0.51
N ARG A 87 20.45 4.61 1.58
CA ARG A 87 21.48 5.04 2.54
C ARG A 87 22.07 3.87 3.33
N THR A 88 21.29 2.83 3.62
CA THR A 88 21.80 1.63 4.32
C THR A 88 22.72 0.75 3.47
N LEU A 89 22.73 0.94 2.14
CA LEU A 89 23.64 0.19 1.27
C LEU A 89 25.10 0.62 1.46
N PRO A 90 26.06 -0.31 1.35
CA PRO A 90 27.48 0.01 1.22
C PRO A 90 27.74 0.96 0.07
N GLU A 91 28.75 1.83 0.20
CA GLU A 91 28.98 2.93 -0.73
C GLU A 91 29.20 2.46 -2.19
N GLU A 92 29.97 1.37 -2.38
CA GLU A 92 30.21 0.79 -3.70
C GLU A 92 28.94 0.30 -4.39
N LYS A 93 28.01 -0.24 -3.58
CA LYS A 93 26.71 -0.76 -4.02
C LYS A 93 25.75 0.37 -4.37
N ARG A 94 25.76 1.43 -3.56
CA ARG A 94 25.01 2.66 -3.80
C ARG A 94 25.43 3.33 -5.11
N LYS A 95 26.74 3.52 -5.31
CA LYS A 95 27.30 4.11 -6.53
C LYS A 95 26.92 3.32 -7.78
N ALA A 96 27.01 1.99 -7.75
CA ALA A 96 26.62 1.15 -8.88
C ALA A 96 25.14 1.28 -9.28
N ILE A 97 24.22 1.39 -8.30
CA ILE A 97 22.79 1.63 -8.59
C ILE A 97 22.57 3.03 -9.16
N LEU A 98 23.20 4.05 -8.57
CA LEU A 98 23.00 5.43 -8.99
C LEU A 98 23.45 5.64 -10.44
N LEU A 99 24.64 5.14 -10.79
CA LEU A 99 25.17 5.24 -12.15
C LEU A 99 24.31 4.46 -13.18
N TYR A 100 23.80 3.28 -12.79
CA TYR A 100 22.98 2.48 -13.70
C TYR A 100 21.61 3.12 -13.99
N TYR A 101 20.93 3.66 -12.97
CA TYR A 101 19.56 4.17 -13.13
C TYR A 101 19.47 5.66 -13.42
N PHE A 102 20.36 6.49 -12.87
CA PHE A 102 20.31 7.94 -13.04
C PHE A 102 21.23 8.42 -14.16
N GLU A 103 22.42 7.83 -14.31
CA GLU A 103 23.35 8.17 -15.40
C GLU A 103 23.15 7.28 -16.65
N GLY A 104 22.29 6.26 -16.58
CA GLY A 104 21.98 5.37 -17.71
C GLY A 104 23.14 4.47 -18.15
N MET A 105 24.19 4.36 -17.34
CA MET A 105 25.39 3.59 -17.69
C MET A 105 25.13 2.08 -17.62
N ASN A 106 25.70 1.33 -18.55
CA ASN A 106 25.64 -0.13 -18.53
C ASN A 106 26.73 -0.75 -17.62
N ASP A 107 26.61 -2.05 -17.33
CA ASP A 107 27.55 -2.74 -16.41
C ASP A 107 29.01 -2.70 -16.87
N THR A 108 29.26 -2.55 -18.17
CA THR A 108 30.59 -2.48 -18.76
C THR A 108 31.19 -1.08 -18.53
N GLU A 109 30.43 -0.02 -18.82
CA GLU A 109 30.84 1.37 -18.61
C GLU A 109 31.10 1.67 -17.12
N ILE A 110 30.26 1.14 -16.24
CA ILE A 110 30.46 1.26 -14.78
C ILE A 110 31.69 0.46 -14.34
N ALA A 111 31.94 -0.70 -14.93
CA ALA A 111 33.10 -1.53 -14.60
C ALA A 111 34.41 -0.85 -14.99
N GLU A 112 34.45 -0.24 -16.17
CA GLU A 112 35.56 0.60 -16.65
C GLU A 112 35.80 1.80 -15.72
N LEU A 113 34.73 2.49 -15.32
CA LEU A 113 34.83 3.64 -14.40
C LEU A 113 35.48 3.29 -13.06
N PHE A 114 35.19 2.10 -12.52
CA PHE A 114 35.74 1.63 -11.24
C PHE A 114 36.99 0.76 -11.37
N ASN A 115 37.51 0.52 -12.58
CA ASN A 115 38.59 -0.45 -12.84
C ASN A 115 38.29 -1.84 -12.24
N THR A 116 37.06 -2.32 -12.39
CA THR A 116 36.62 -3.65 -11.89
C THR A 116 36.09 -4.52 -13.02
N SER A 117 35.78 -5.79 -12.75
CA SER A 117 35.13 -6.64 -13.73
C SER A 117 33.63 -6.31 -13.86
N ARG A 118 33.08 -6.45 -15.07
CA ARG A 118 31.63 -6.39 -15.33
C ARG A 118 30.83 -7.26 -14.35
N SER A 119 31.30 -8.48 -14.08
CA SER A 119 30.66 -9.41 -13.15
C SER A 119 30.60 -8.87 -11.71
N THR A 120 31.58 -8.08 -11.28
CA THR A 120 31.58 -7.42 -9.97
C THR A 120 30.49 -6.36 -9.90
N ILE A 121 30.31 -5.55 -10.96
CA ILE A 121 29.23 -4.56 -11.03
C ILE A 121 27.85 -5.22 -11.08
N GLN A 122 27.70 -6.27 -11.88
CA GLN A 122 26.47 -7.06 -11.92
C GLN A 122 26.12 -7.60 -10.53
N TYR A 123 27.08 -8.21 -9.82
CA TYR A 123 26.90 -8.69 -8.46
C TYR A 123 26.54 -7.55 -7.49
N ARG A 124 27.23 -6.41 -7.57
CA ARG A 124 26.92 -5.24 -6.74
C ARG A 124 25.48 -4.78 -6.98
N ARG A 125 24.99 -4.73 -8.22
CA ARG A 125 23.60 -4.38 -8.54
C ARG A 125 22.60 -5.40 -8.00
N THR A 126 22.76 -6.68 -8.34
CA THR A 126 21.79 -7.73 -7.94
C THR A 126 21.70 -7.88 -6.43
N SER A 127 22.83 -7.95 -5.74
CA SER A 127 22.86 -8.05 -4.28
C SER A 127 22.41 -6.77 -3.57
N SER A 128 22.45 -5.61 -4.24
CA SER A 128 21.84 -4.38 -3.70
C SER A 128 20.33 -4.40 -3.82
N PHE A 129 19.78 -4.94 -4.91
CA PHE A 129 18.34 -5.14 -5.05
C PHE A 129 17.77 -6.11 -4.02
N GLU A 130 18.48 -7.19 -3.71
CA GLU A 130 18.08 -8.10 -2.63
C GLU A 130 18.08 -7.39 -1.27
N LYS A 131 19.11 -6.60 -0.97
CA LYS A 131 19.18 -5.81 0.27
C LYS A 131 18.07 -4.76 0.35
N LEU A 132 17.80 -4.05 -0.74
CA LEU A 132 16.70 -3.08 -0.81
C LEU A 132 15.35 -3.76 -0.66
N ARG A 133 15.13 -4.89 -1.32
CA ARG A 133 13.91 -5.69 -1.18
C ARG A 133 13.69 -6.10 0.27
N LYS A 134 14.71 -6.69 0.90
CA LYS A 134 14.66 -7.12 2.30
C LYS A 134 14.37 -5.94 3.24
N TYR A 135 15.07 -4.82 3.08
CA TYR A 135 14.87 -3.62 3.90
C TYR A 135 13.45 -3.05 3.75
N LEU A 136 12.93 -2.99 2.52
CA LEU A 136 11.56 -2.54 2.23
C LEU A 136 10.52 -3.55 2.71
N GLU A 137 10.86 -4.83 2.84
CA GLU A 137 9.97 -5.86 3.39
C GLU A 137 9.92 -5.81 4.91
N GLU A 138 11.06 -5.62 5.57
CA GLU A 138 11.20 -5.57 7.03
C GLU A 138 10.65 -4.26 7.63
N ASN A 139 10.92 -3.12 6.99
CA ASN A 139 10.42 -1.81 7.44
C ASN A 139 8.98 -1.50 6.96
N ALA A 140 8.37 -2.41 6.19
CA ALA A 140 6.96 -2.35 5.83
C ALA A 140 6.09 -3.26 6.72
N LEU A 141 6.55 -3.58 7.93
CA LEU A 141 5.74 -4.25 8.94
C LEU A 141 5.41 -3.28 10.06
N VAL A 142 4.22 -3.42 10.63
CA VAL A 142 3.86 -2.65 11.84
C VAL A 142 4.82 -3.05 12.97
N PRO A 143 5.45 -2.10 13.68
CA PRO A 143 6.32 -2.40 14.81
C PRO A 143 5.62 -3.27 15.86
N TYR A 144 6.28 -4.30 16.40
CA TYR A 144 5.68 -5.21 17.38
C TYR A 144 5.08 -4.49 18.61
N PRO A 145 5.71 -3.46 19.20
CA PRO A 145 5.11 -2.70 20.30
C PRO A 145 3.77 -2.04 19.91
N VAL A 146 3.67 -1.55 18.68
CA VAL A 146 2.43 -0.96 18.15
C VAL A 146 1.35 -2.02 17.97
N ILE A 147 1.71 -3.23 17.51
CA ILE A 147 0.76 -4.34 17.41
C ILE A 147 0.18 -4.66 18.79
N VAL A 148 1.03 -4.83 19.80
CA VAL A 148 0.59 -5.14 21.17
C VAL A 148 -0.32 -4.04 21.73
N ALA A 149 0.05 -2.77 21.57
CA ALA A 149 -0.77 -1.64 21.99
C ALA A 149 -2.13 -1.60 21.26
N ALA A 150 -2.15 -1.84 19.94
CA ALA A 150 -3.37 -1.87 19.16
C ALA A 150 -4.31 -3.02 19.56
N THR A 151 -3.77 -4.20 19.90
CA THR A 151 -4.59 -5.33 20.41
C THR A 151 -5.24 -5.02 21.76
N LYS A 152 -4.65 -4.11 22.54
CA LYS A 152 -5.17 -3.64 23.83
C LYS A 152 -6.16 -2.48 23.69
N GLY A 153 -6.45 -2.03 22.47
CA GLY A 153 -7.39 -0.95 22.18
C GLY A 153 -6.82 0.46 22.25
N ASP A 154 -5.49 0.62 22.21
CA ASP A 154 -4.88 1.94 22.12
C ASP A 154 -5.25 2.63 20.78
N PRO A 155 -5.91 3.82 20.82
CA PRO A 155 -6.37 4.51 19.63
C PRO A 155 -5.23 5.02 18.74
N ASP A 156 -4.09 5.42 19.31
CA ASP A 156 -2.94 5.92 18.53
C ASP A 156 -2.25 4.78 17.80
N ALA A 157 -2.12 3.63 18.48
CA ALA A 157 -1.60 2.41 17.86
C ALA A 157 -2.54 1.89 16.76
N MET A 158 -3.86 1.93 16.98
CA MET A 158 -4.85 1.55 15.97
C MET A 158 -4.78 2.45 14.73
N LYS A 159 -4.58 3.76 14.93
CA LYS A 159 -4.40 4.72 13.83
C LYS A 159 -3.16 4.37 12.99
N ILE A 160 -2.05 3.99 13.62
CA ILE A 160 -0.83 3.56 12.91
C ILE A 160 -1.12 2.29 12.08
N VAL A 161 -1.84 1.32 12.63
CA VAL A 161 -2.24 0.11 11.90
C VAL A 161 -3.14 0.46 10.70
N LEU A 162 -4.15 1.31 10.87
CA LEU A 162 -5.01 1.75 9.77
C LEU A 162 -4.24 2.49 8.68
N GLN A 163 -3.31 3.37 9.06
CA GLN A 163 -2.43 4.07 8.12
C GLN A 163 -1.56 3.08 7.35
N HIS A 164 -1.02 2.06 8.01
CA HIS A 164 -0.22 1.01 7.39
C HIS A 164 -0.99 0.26 6.28
N PHE A 165 -2.22 -0.17 6.57
CA PHE A 165 -3.05 -0.90 5.61
C PHE A 165 -3.84 -0.02 4.64
N SER A 166 -3.80 1.31 4.79
CA SER A 166 -4.61 2.25 4.01
C SER A 166 -4.48 2.11 2.49
N GLY A 167 -3.30 1.77 1.98
CA GLY A 167 -3.09 1.50 0.54
C GLY A 167 -3.79 0.23 0.09
N TYR A 168 -3.54 -0.87 0.82
CA TYR A 168 -4.17 -2.15 0.53
C TYR A 168 -5.71 -2.07 0.59
N ILE A 169 -6.24 -1.34 1.57
CA ILE A 169 -7.67 -1.04 1.69
C ILE A 169 -8.14 -0.23 0.47
N ALA A 170 -7.47 0.88 0.13
CA ALA A 170 -7.86 1.69 -1.03
C ALA A 170 -7.92 0.86 -2.31
N ARG A 171 -6.94 -0.03 -2.54
CA ARG A 171 -6.93 -0.95 -3.68
C ARG A 171 -8.09 -1.93 -3.67
N LEU A 172 -8.46 -2.49 -2.51
CA LEU A 172 -9.59 -3.41 -2.37
C LEU A 172 -10.95 -2.69 -2.52
N SER A 173 -10.99 -1.40 -2.22
CA SER A 173 -12.16 -0.53 -2.38
C SER A 173 -12.26 0.11 -3.78
N MET A 174 -11.36 -0.17 -4.71
CA MET A 174 -11.44 0.39 -6.07
C MET A 174 -12.59 -0.22 -6.85
N ARG A 175 -13.45 0.63 -7.43
CA ARG A 175 -14.48 0.21 -8.39
C ARG A 175 -14.60 1.20 -9.54
N LYS A 176 -15.34 0.78 -10.57
CA LYS A 176 -15.85 1.69 -11.59
C LYS A 176 -16.91 2.58 -10.94
N LEU A 177 -16.57 3.84 -10.77
CA LEU A 177 -17.47 4.89 -10.35
C LEU A 177 -17.92 5.67 -11.58
N TYR A 178 -19.12 6.21 -11.47
CA TYR A 178 -19.69 7.11 -12.45
C TYR A 178 -19.57 8.50 -11.88
N ASP A 179 -18.99 9.42 -12.64
CA ASP A 179 -19.06 10.83 -12.29
C ASP A 179 -20.48 11.34 -12.59
N GLU A 180 -20.77 12.53 -12.10
CA GLU A 180 -22.05 13.21 -12.32
C GLU A 180 -22.34 13.48 -13.81
N ARG A 181 -21.34 13.33 -14.69
CA ARG A 181 -21.44 13.47 -16.15
C ARG A 181 -21.67 12.13 -16.86
N GLY A 182 -21.63 11.01 -16.14
CA GLY A 182 -21.78 9.66 -16.67
C GLY A 182 -20.50 9.01 -17.16
N ASN A 183 -19.35 9.67 -17.01
CA ASN A 183 -18.07 9.09 -17.36
C ASN A 183 -17.66 8.05 -16.33
N VAL A 184 -17.17 6.92 -16.83
CA VAL A 184 -16.67 5.83 -16.00
C VAL A 184 -15.23 6.11 -15.63
N TYR A 185 -14.94 6.21 -14.34
CA TYR A 185 -13.58 6.28 -13.82
C TYR A 185 -13.35 5.23 -12.74
N PHE A 186 -12.09 4.85 -12.54
CA PHE A 186 -11.73 3.99 -11.41
C PHE A 186 -11.48 4.88 -10.20
N GLY A 187 -12.27 4.69 -9.16
CA GLY A 187 -12.14 5.44 -7.91
C GLY A 187 -12.38 4.56 -6.70
N VAL A 188 -11.98 5.08 -5.53
CA VAL A 188 -12.14 4.38 -4.26
C VAL A 188 -13.57 4.56 -3.78
N ASP A 189 -14.28 3.46 -3.59
CA ASP A 189 -15.58 3.42 -2.94
C ASP A 189 -15.41 3.71 -1.44
N HIS A 190 -15.98 4.84 -1.01
CA HIS A 190 -15.85 5.31 0.37
C HIS A 190 -16.57 4.39 1.36
N ASP A 191 -17.73 3.83 1.01
CA ASP A 191 -18.51 2.95 1.87
C ASP A 191 -17.78 1.61 2.09
N ILE A 192 -17.25 1.02 1.01
CA ILE A 192 -16.44 -0.21 1.10
C ILE A 192 -15.18 0.07 1.91
N ARG A 193 -14.52 1.22 1.69
CA ARG A 193 -13.32 1.62 2.45
C ARG A 193 -13.61 1.73 3.95
N GLU A 194 -14.67 2.42 4.34
CA GLU A 194 -15.05 2.58 5.74
C GLU A 194 -15.41 1.24 6.39
N ARG A 195 -16.12 0.38 5.66
CA ARG A 195 -16.43 -0.98 6.13
C ARG A 195 -15.19 -1.84 6.32
N LEU A 196 -14.23 -1.79 5.39
CA LEU A 196 -12.95 -2.50 5.52
C LEU A 196 -12.13 -1.98 6.70
N GLN A 197 -12.10 -0.66 6.93
CA GLN A 197 -11.45 -0.06 8.09
C GLN A 197 -12.08 -0.52 9.40
N ALA A 198 -13.41 -0.46 9.51
CA ALA A 198 -14.15 -0.91 10.69
C ALA A 198 -13.89 -2.41 10.96
N LYS A 199 -13.92 -3.25 9.91
CA LYS A 199 -13.65 -4.68 10.07
C LYS A 199 -12.23 -4.95 10.52
N LEU A 200 -11.25 -4.21 9.99
CA LEU A 200 -9.86 -4.32 10.39
C LEU A 200 -9.69 -3.93 11.87
N MET A 201 -10.28 -2.83 12.32
CA MET A 201 -10.21 -2.41 13.73
C MET A 201 -10.74 -3.51 14.66
N MET A 202 -11.91 -4.07 14.34
CA MET A 202 -12.51 -5.14 15.13
C MET A 202 -11.64 -6.41 15.14
N ALA A 203 -11.07 -6.77 13.99
CA ALA A 203 -10.23 -7.96 13.89
C ALA A 203 -8.91 -7.82 14.65
N VAL A 204 -8.30 -6.63 14.64
CA VAL A 204 -7.05 -6.36 15.37
C VAL A 204 -7.23 -6.60 16.87
N LEU A 205 -8.38 -6.21 17.46
CA LEU A 205 -8.68 -6.49 18.86
C LEU A 205 -8.77 -8.00 19.19
N THR A 206 -9.02 -8.85 18.21
CA THR A 206 -9.08 -10.32 18.39
C THR A 206 -7.76 -11.02 18.15
N PHE A 207 -6.72 -10.31 17.69
CA PHE A 207 -5.43 -10.92 17.39
C PHE A 207 -4.66 -11.25 18.68
N LYS A 208 -4.25 -12.51 18.82
CA LYS A 208 -3.47 -12.98 19.98
C LYS A 208 -1.99 -12.62 19.84
N ALA A 209 -1.59 -11.47 20.38
CA ALA A 209 -0.21 -10.99 20.31
C ALA A 209 0.75 -11.60 21.36
N GLU A 210 0.24 -12.03 22.52
CA GLU A 210 1.05 -12.35 23.72
C GLU A 210 1.10 -13.84 24.13
N GLU A 211 0.45 -14.76 23.40
CA GLU A 211 0.60 -16.23 23.62
C GLU A 211 1.75 -16.83 22.78
#